data_AF-A0A820JZB0-F1
#
_entry.id   AF-A0A820JZB0-F1
#
_cell.length_a   1.000
_cell.length_b   1.000
_cell.length_c   1.000
_cell.angle_alpha   90.00
_cell.angle_beta   90.00
_cell.angle_gamma   90.00
#
_symmetry.space_group_name_H-M   'P 1'
#
loop_
_entity.id
_entity.type
_entity.pdbx_description
1 polymer ?
#
loop_
_entity_poly.entity_id
_entity_poly.type
_entity_poly.pdbx_seq_one_letter_code
_entity_poly.pdbx_strand_id
1 'polypeptide(L)'
;EFDRDDCFHDEDGESIDEDIINEIRTIYDEILKKKVPTYPYENYPDSSLGEFISTELDQYVQSKKVSLEKNEIDQIQKVIDWLSKQHSYLNTIGCEKLTDVSVQGWNSFEHISKPDQSNDVIKYIQGGFSNFLHIVFGNKIPNDNIELNSMVKRICMYEDDQYVSIEIIGKNKEMKTYQAEHVICTQSVGCLKKTMHDMFVPPLPYSKQLCIEKLGFGTINK
;
A
#
# COMPACT_ATOMS: atom_id res chain seq x y z
N GLU A 1 18.16 0.48 -30.15
CA GLU A 1 17.68 -0.18 -28.93
C GLU A 1 18.76 -1.14 -28.45
N PHE A 2 18.92 -1.34 -27.14
CA PHE A 2 19.54 -2.58 -26.66
C PHE A 2 18.37 -3.57 -26.56
N ASP A 3 18.28 -4.51 -27.50
CA ASP A 3 17.57 -5.77 -27.25
C ASP A 3 18.25 -6.38 -26.03
N ARG A 4 17.64 -6.22 -24.86
CA ARG A 4 17.91 -7.13 -23.76
C ARG A 4 17.11 -8.35 -24.13
N ASP A 5 17.78 -9.41 -24.57
CA ASP A 5 17.20 -10.74 -24.45
C ASP A 5 16.70 -10.85 -23.00
N ASP A 6 15.42 -11.17 -22.80
CA ASP A 6 14.80 -11.28 -21.47
C ASP A 6 15.41 -12.49 -20.74
N CYS A 7 16.62 -12.29 -20.21
CA CYS A 7 17.38 -13.34 -19.58
C CYS A 7 17.14 -13.32 -18.07
N PHE A 8 16.46 -14.35 -17.57
CA PHE A 8 16.17 -14.50 -16.16
C PHE A 8 17.30 -15.27 -15.46
N HIS A 9 17.82 -14.70 -14.38
CA HIS A 9 18.90 -15.29 -13.61
C HIS A 9 18.58 -15.19 -12.12
N ASP A 10 19.05 -16.17 -11.35
CA ASP A 10 19.00 -16.11 -9.89
C ASP A 10 20.13 -15.25 -9.30
N GLU A 11 20.24 -15.23 -7.97
CA GLU A 11 21.25 -14.44 -7.26
C GLU A 11 22.70 -14.90 -7.48
N ASP A 12 22.88 -16.15 -7.92
CA ASP A 12 24.18 -16.73 -8.27
C ASP A 12 24.54 -16.50 -9.75
N GLY A 13 23.60 -15.95 -10.54
CA GLY A 13 23.75 -15.72 -11.97
C GLY A 13 23.44 -16.96 -12.81
N GLU A 14 22.82 -17.99 -12.24
CA GLU A 14 22.35 -19.17 -12.98
C GLU A 14 21.05 -18.85 -13.71
N SER A 15 20.93 -19.31 -14.96
CA SER A 15 19.73 -19.05 -15.76
C SER A 15 18.52 -19.80 -15.22
N ILE A 16 17.38 -19.11 -15.15
CA ILE A 16 16.09 -19.69 -14.80
C ILE A 16 15.31 -19.91 -16.10
N ASP A 17 14.69 -21.09 -16.23
CA ASP A 17 13.86 -21.43 -17.38
C ASP A 17 12.67 -20.46 -17.51
N GLU A 18 12.54 -19.84 -18.67
CA GLU A 18 11.47 -18.90 -18.98
C GLU A 18 10.09 -19.57 -18.96
N ASP A 19 10.00 -20.85 -19.34
CA ASP A 19 8.75 -21.61 -19.32
C ASP A 19 8.26 -21.79 -17.87
N ILE A 20 9.17 -22.04 -16.93
CA ILE A 20 8.87 -22.10 -15.48
C ILE A 20 8.36 -20.74 -15.01
N ILE A 21 9.00 -19.65 -15.42
CA ILE A 21 8.59 -18.30 -15.04
C ILE A 21 7.18 -17.99 -15.52
N ASN A 22 6.89 -18.28 -16.79
CA ASN A 22 5.59 -18.02 -17.40
C ASN A 22 4.49 -18.92 -16.81
N GLU A 23 4.80 -20.18 -16.51
CA GLU A 23 3.87 -21.10 -15.85
C GLU A 23 3.50 -20.60 -14.44
N ILE A 24 4.50 -20.32 -13.59
CA ILE A 24 4.25 -19.87 -12.22
C ILE A 24 3.58 -18.50 -12.20
N ARG A 25 3.94 -17.57 -13.10
CA ARG A 25 3.22 -16.29 -13.26
C ARG A 25 1.75 -16.49 -13.58
N THR A 26 1.43 -17.38 -14.51
CA THR A 26 0.04 -17.67 -14.89
C THR A 26 -0.74 -18.21 -13.70
N ILE A 27 -0.17 -19.15 -12.95
CA ILE A 27 -0.80 -19.72 -11.75
C ILE A 27 -0.98 -18.66 -10.65
N TYR A 28 0.03 -17.83 -10.42
CA TYR A 28 -0.03 -16.74 -9.46
C TYR A 28 -1.17 -15.77 -9.80
N ASP A 29 -1.25 -15.36 -11.07
CA ASP A 29 -2.34 -14.52 -11.57
C ASP A 29 -3.70 -15.19 -11.43
N GLU A 30 -3.81 -16.50 -11.68
CA GLU A 30 -5.04 -17.26 -11.47
C GLU A 30 -5.44 -17.28 -9.99
N ILE A 31 -4.50 -17.50 -9.07
CA ILE A 31 -4.74 -17.46 -7.61
C ILE A 31 -5.28 -16.07 -7.22
N LEU A 32 -4.70 -14.99 -7.74
CA LEU A 32 -5.18 -13.63 -7.50
C LEU A 32 -6.55 -13.36 -8.17
N LYS A 33 -6.78 -13.89 -9.38
CA LYS A 33 -8.02 -13.77 -10.17
C LYS A 33 -9.17 -14.62 -9.66
N LYS A 34 -8.93 -15.64 -8.83
CA LYS A 34 -9.98 -16.42 -8.14
C LYS A 34 -10.91 -15.54 -7.28
N LYS A 35 -10.69 -14.21 -7.25
CA LYS A 35 -11.63 -13.15 -6.84
C LYS A 35 -12.40 -13.53 -5.59
N VAL A 36 -11.69 -13.28 -4.50
CA VAL A 36 -12.24 -12.94 -3.18
C VAL A 36 -13.53 -12.13 -3.38
N PRO A 37 -14.69 -12.58 -2.89
CA PRO A 37 -15.97 -11.95 -3.16
C PRO A 37 -15.94 -10.50 -2.70
N THR A 38 -16.34 -9.64 -3.62
CA THR A 38 -16.84 -8.30 -3.30
C THR A 38 -18.00 -8.46 -2.33
N TYR A 39 -17.92 -7.72 -1.23
CA TYR A 39 -18.89 -7.62 -0.14
C TYR A 39 -20.31 -8.21 -0.42
N PRO A 40 -20.89 -9.03 0.47
CA PRO A 40 -20.39 -9.38 1.80
C PRO A 40 -19.26 -10.42 1.76
N TYR A 41 -18.29 -10.26 2.67
CA TYR A 41 -17.09 -11.10 2.83
C TYR A 41 -17.41 -12.50 3.39
N GLU A 42 -18.31 -13.24 2.75
CA GLU A 42 -18.67 -14.58 3.18
C GLU A 42 -17.73 -15.61 2.51
N ASN A 43 -17.24 -16.57 3.30
CA ASN A 43 -16.50 -17.77 2.87
C ASN A 43 -14.99 -17.65 2.55
N TYR A 44 -14.27 -16.66 3.08
CA TYR A 44 -12.79 -16.66 3.00
C TYR A 44 -12.10 -16.91 4.34
N PRO A 45 -10.94 -17.60 4.33
CA PRO A 45 -10.18 -17.84 5.54
C PRO A 45 -9.78 -16.52 6.21
N ASP A 46 -9.80 -16.51 7.54
CA ASP A 46 -9.18 -15.46 8.34
C ASP A 46 -7.66 -15.68 8.31
N SER A 47 -7.07 -15.45 7.14
CA SER A 47 -5.64 -15.62 6.87
C SER A 47 -5.09 -14.42 6.13
N SER A 48 -3.76 -14.33 6.12
CA SER A 48 -3.08 -13.34 5.28
C SER A 48 -3.09 -13.75 3.80
N LEU A 49 -2.90 -12.77 2.92
CA LEU A 49 -2.72 -12.98 1.49
C LEU A 49 -1.47 -13.84 1.22
N GLY A 50 -0.39 -13.60 1.98
CA GLY A 50 0.84 -14.39 1.88
C GLY A 50 0.61 -15.86 2.20
N GLU A 51 -0.05 -16.18 3.31
CA GLU A 51 -0.37 -17.57 3.68
C GLU A 51 -1.27 -18.24 2.65
N PHE A 52 -2.27 -17.51 2.12
CA PHE A 52 -3.18 -18.02 1.11
C PHE A 52 -2.43 -18.39 -0.18
N ILE A 53 -1.60 -17.48 -0.70
CA ILE A 53 -0.81 -17.69 -1.92
C ILE A 53 0.18 -18.84 -1.72
N SER A 54 0.91 -18.86 -0.61
CA SER A 54 1.85 -19.95 -0.32
C SER A 54 1.15 -21.30 -0.25
N THR A 55 -0.03 -21.38 0.36
CA THR A 55 -0.80 -22.63 0.47
C THR A 55 -1.23 -23.15 -0.91
N GLU A 56 -1.75 -22.28 -1.77
CA GLU A 56 -2.19 -22.65 -3.13
C GLU A 56 -1.00 -23.07 -4.01
N LEU A 57 0.13 -22.36 -3.93
CA LEU A 57 1.35 -22.69 -4.67
C LEU A 57 2.00 -23.97 -4.18
N ASP A 58 2.04 -24.22 -2.87
CA ASP A 58 2.57 -25.45 -2.30
C ASP A 58 1.75 -26.66 -2.75
N GLN A 59 0.43 -26.55 -2.80
CA GLN A 59 -0.45 -27.59 -3.35
C GLN A 59 -0.14 -27.87 -4.82
N TYR A 60 0.07 -26.81 -5.62
CA TYR A 60 0.48 -26.94 -7.02
C TYR A 60 1.80 -27.71 -7.15
N VAL A 61 2.85 -27.27 -6.45
CA VAL A 61 4.17 -27.92 -6.47
C VAL A 61 4.08 -29.38 -6.03
N GLN A 62 3.34 -29.66 -4.96
CA GLN A 62 3.15 -31.03 -4.47
C GLN A 62 2.44 -31.93 -5.50
N SER A 63 1.45 -31.40 -6.23
CA SER A 63 0.74 -32.15 -7.27
C SER A 63 1.64 -32.55 -8.45
N LYS A 64 2.71 -31.78 -8.70
CA LYS A 64 3.67 -31.98 -9.79
C LYS A 64 4.97 -32.65 -9.35
N LYS A 65 5.24 -32.71 -8.05
CA LYS A 65 6.52 -33.14 -7.45
C LYS A 65 7.03 -34.51 -7.93
N VAL A 66 6.14 -35.43 -8.30
CA VAL A 66 6.51 -36.75 -8.82
C VAL A 66 7.12 -36.67 -10.24
N SER A 67 6.80 -35.62 -10.99
CA SER A 67 7.23 -35.40 -12.38
C SER A 67 8.36 -34.37 -12.52
N LEU A 68 8.74 -33.70 -11.43
CA LEU A 68 9.74 -32.64 -11.44
C LEU A 68 11.08 -33.12 -10.87
N GLU A 69 12.16 -32.72 -11.52
CA GLU A 69 13.51 -32.86 -11.01
C GLU A 69 13.77 -31.90 -9.85
N LYS A 70 14.77 -32.22 -9.03
CA LYS A 70 15.15 -31.39 -7.88
C LYS A 70 15.51 -29.95 -8.28
N ASN A 71 16.14 -29.79 -9.45
CA ASN A 71 16.52 -28.49 -9.98
C ASN A 71 15.30 -27.65 -10.38
N GLU A 72 14.28 -28.27 -11.00
CA GLU A 72 13.04 -27.58 -11.37
C GLU A 72 12.29 -27.09 -10.12
N ILE A 73 12.23 -27.91 -9.07
CA ILE A 73 11.60 -27.54 -7.79
C ILE A 73 12.31 -26.33 -7.17
N ASP A 74 13.64 -26.29 -7.20
CA ASP A 74 14.45 -25.16 -6.70
C ASP A 74 14.17 -23.88 -7.50
N GLN A 75 14.17 -23.97 -8.83
CA GLN A 75 13.82 -22.83 -9.70
C GLN A 75 12.41 -22.33 -9.44
N ILE A 76 11.41 -23.22 -9.31
CA ILE A 76 10.03 -22.83 -8.99
C ILE A 76 9.98 -22.06 -7.67
N GLN A 77 10.69 -22.50 -6.63
CA GLN A 77 10.73 -21.80 -5.34
C GLN A 77 11.34 -20.41 -5.46
N LYS A 78 12.43 -20.27 -6.23
CA LYS A 78 13.05 -18.97 -6.53
C LYS A 78 12.09 -18.03 -7.27
N VAL A 79 11.35 -18.55 -8.26
CA VAL A 79 10.35 -17.77 -9.00
C VAL A 79 9.20 -17.34 -8.10
N ILE A 80 8.70 -18.22 -7.22
CA ILE A 80 7.64 -17.91 -6.25
C ILE A 80 8.08 -16.80 -5.28
N ASP A 81 9.28 -16.90 -4.73
CA ASP A 81 9.83 -15.87 -3.84
C ASP A 81 9.97 -14.53 -4.55
N TRP A 82 10.52 -14.54 -5.77
CA TRP A 82 10.62 -13.35 -6.60
C TRP A 82 9.25 -12.72 -6.90
N LEU A 83 8.27 -13.49 -7.35
CA LEU A 83 6.92 -12.99 -7.63
C LEU A 83 6.23 -12.43 -6.39
N SER A 84 6.41 -13.08 -5.24
CA SER A 84 5.87 -12.61 -3.96
C SER A 84 6.47 -11.26 -3.57
N LYS A 85 7.79 -11.09 -3.72
CA LYS A 85 8.48 -9.81 -3.53
C LYS A 85 8.01 -8.75 -4.55
N GLN A 86 7.85 -9.12 -5.82
CA GLN A 86 7.34 -8.20 -6.85
C GLN A 86 5.94 -7.67 -6.48
N HIS A 87 5.04 -8.53 -5.99
CA HIS A 87 3.69 -8.12 -5.61
C HIS A 87 3.64 -7.31 -4.30
N SER A 88 4.50 -7.62 -3.32
CA SER A 88 4.57 -6.83 -2.08
C SER A 88 5.12 -5.42 -2.31
N TYR A 89 6.23 -5.31 -3.06
CA TYR A 89 7.02 -4.08 -3.16
C TYR A 89 6.76 -3.24 -4.41
N LEU A 90 6.44 -3.85 -5.56
CA LEU A 90 6.59 -3.15 -6.84
C LEU A 90 5.28 -2.86 -7.56
N ASN A 91 4.29 -3.74 -7.46
CA ASN A 91 3.19 -3.71 -8.43
C ASN A 91 1.81 -3.35 -7.89
N THR A 92 1.51 -3.49 -6.58
CA THR A 92 0.09 -3.31 -6.17
C THR A 92 -0.16 -2.94 -4.71
N ILE A 93 0.54 -3.51 -3.73
CA ILE A 93 0.06 -3.48 -2.33
C ILE A 93 0.81 -2.47 -1.44
N GLY A 94 2.12 -2.28 -1.66
CA GLY A 94 2.91 -1.35 -0.86
C GLY A 94 3.18 -1.83 0.56
N CYS A 95 3.41 -3.13 0.73
CA CYS A 95 3.68 -3.78 2.02
C CYS A 95 5.08 -4.40 2.05
N GLU A 96 5.64 -4.56 3.25
CA GLU A 96 6.90 -5.29 3.43
C GLU A 96 6.70 -6.80 3.19
N LYS A 97 5.62 -7.36 3.74
CA LYS A 97 5.30 -8.79 3.64
C LYS A 97 3.84 -8.97 3.27
N LEU A 98 3.57 -9.94 2.39
CA LEU A 98 2.19 -10.33 2.04
C LEU A 98 1.44 -10.94 3.24
N THR A 99 2.16 -11.38 4.27
CA THR A 99 1.57 -11.85 5.54
C THR A 99 0.93 -10.73 6.37
N ASP A 100 1.24 -9.47 6.08
CA ASP A 100 0.64 -8.31 6.76
C ASP A 100 -0.64 -7.83 6.06
N VAL A 101 -1.02 -8.51 4.98
CA VAL A 101 -2.12 -8.12 4.09
C VAL A 101 -3.27 -9.08 4.28
N SER A 102 -4.47 -8.56 4.53
CA SER A 102 -5.68 -9.40 4.62
C SER A 102 -6.05 -9.96 3.25
N VAL A 103 -6.28 -11.27 3.16
CA VAL A 103 -6.83 -11.90 1.95
C VAL A 103 -8.22 -11.36 1.59
N GLN A 104 -8.99 -10.86 2.56
CA GLN A 104 -10.31 -10.29 2.33
C GLN A 104 -10.25 -8.85 1.80
N GLY A 105 -9.27 -8.08 2.28
CA GLY A 105 -9.18 -6.63 2.04
C GLY A 105 -8.27 -6.20 0.90
N TRP A 106 -7.35 -7.06 0.43
CA TRP A 106 -6.25 -6.65 -0.46
C TRP A 106 -6.72 -6.05 -1.80
N ASN A 107 -7.83 -6.52 -2.34
CA ASN A 107 -8.39 -6.07 -3.61
C ASN A 107 -9.77 -5.40 -3.44
N SER A 108 -9.97 -4.70 -2.33
CA SER A 108 -11.22 -3.97 -2.04
C SER A 108 -11.38 -2.66 -2.82
N PHE A 109 -10.34 -2.23 -3.54
CA PHE A 109 -10.41 -1.07 -4.41
C PHE A 109 -11.10 -1.44 -5.73
N GLU A 110 -12.19 -0.74 -6.06
CA GLU A 110 -12.90 -0.92 -7.33
C GLU A 110 -12.76 0.33 -8.19
N HIS A 111 -12.43 0.15 -9.47
CA HIS A 111 -12.43 1.22 -10.44
C HIS A 111 -13.87 1.64 -10.74
N ILE A 112 -14.14 2.95 -10.65
CA ILE A 112 -15.46 3.52 -11.01
C ILE A 112 -15.70 3.44 -12.54
N SER A 113 -14.63 3.30 -13.33
CA SER A 113 -14.69 3.19 -14.80
C SER A 113 -15.11 1.79 -15.25
N LYS A 114 -15.84 1.70 -16.36
CA LYS A 114 -16.18 0.41 -16.97
C LYS A 114 -14.91 -0.32 -17.44
N PRO A 115 -14.85 -1.66 -17.30
CA PRO A 115 -13.67 -2.47 -17.64
C PRO A 115 -13.27 -2.42 -19.12
N ASP A 116 -14.13 -1.92 -20.02
CA ASP A 116 -13.86 -1.72 -21.45
C ASP A 116 -13.32 -0.31 -21.78
N GLN A 117 -13.24 0.60 -20.81
CA GLN A 117 -12.81 1.99 -20.98
C GLN A 117 -11.64 2.41 -20.07
N SER A 118 -11.20 1.54 -19.15
CA SER A 118 -10.03 1.80 -18.32
C SER A 118 -8.73 1.48 -19.08
N ASN A 119 -8.35 2.36 -20.01
CA ASN A 119 -6.95 2.49 -20.36
C ASN A 119 -6.28 3.22 -19.19
N ASP A 120 -5.96 2.49 -18.11
CA ASP A 120 -5.10 3.02 -17.06
C ASP A 120 -3.70 3.22 -17.66
N VAL A 121 -3.50 4.38 -18.27
CA VAL A 121 -2.22 4.72 -18.89
C VAL A 121 -1.25 5.10 -17.79
N ILE A 122 -0.34 4.19 -17.47
CA ILE A 122 0.83 4.51 -16.65
C ILE A 122 1.69 5.48 -17.43
N LYS A 123 1.78 6.73 -16.95
CA LYS A 123 2.62 7.76 -17.56
C LYS A 123 3.72 8.18 -16.59
N TYR A 124 4.96 8.13 -17.07
CA TYR A 124 6.06 8.79 -16.39
C TYR A 124 5.84 10.31 -16.45
N ILE A 125 5.77 10.94 -15.28
CA ILE A 125 5.65 12.39 -15.18
C ILE A 125 7.03 12.99 -15.39
N GLN A 126 7.29 13.49 -16.59
CA GLN A 126 8.51 14.24 -16.89
C GLN A 126 8.58 15.48 -15.99
N GLY A 127 9.72 15.66 -15.32
CA GLY A 127 9.89 16.71 -14.30
C GLY A 127 9.37 16.36 -12.89
N GLY A 128 8.80 15.16 -12.71
CA GLY A 128 8.40 14.62 -11.41
C GLY A 128 7.12 15.23 -10.81
N PHE A 129 6.58 14.56 -9.79
CA PHE A 129 5.36 15.00 -9.10
C PHE A 129 5.49 16.36 -8.42
N SER A 130 6.69 16.78 -8.03
CA SER A 130 6.93 18.11 -7.46
C SER A 130 6.56 19.22 -8.42
N ASN A 131 6.85 19.06 -9.72
CA ASN A 131 6.45 20.04 -10.74
C ASN A 131 4.93 20.08 -10.92
N PHE A 132 4.27 18.92 -10.88
CA PHE A 132 2.80 18.85 -10.88
C PHE A 132 2.20 19.60 -9.70
N LEU A 133 2.70 19.38 -8.47
CA LEU A 133 2.23 20.10 -7.29
C LEU A 133 2.42 21.62 -7.43
N HIS A 134 3.56 22.05 -7.96
CA HIS A 134 3.82 23.47 -8.23
C HIS A 134 2.83 24.07 -9.24
N ILE A 135 2.55 23.38 -10.34
CA ILE A 135 1.60 23.84 -11.37
C ILE A 135 0.17 23.92 -10.81
N VAL A 136 -0.26 22.90 -10.07
CA VAL A 136 -1.65 22.81 -9.58
C VAL A 136 -1.92 23.72 -8.39
N PHE A 137 -0.95 23.82 -7.46
CA PHE A 137 -1.15 24.47 -6.16
C PHE A 137 -0.29 25.72 -5.93
N GLY A 138 0.82 25.89 -6.64
CA GLY A 138 1.84 26.91 -6.36
C GLY A 138 1.33 28.35 -6.36
N ASN A 139 0.27 28.64 -7.13
CA ASN A 139 -0.38 29.96 -7.17
C ASN A 139 -1.77 29.98 -6.49
N LYS A 140 -2.25 28.84 -5.96
CA LYS A 140 -3.59 28.73 -5.36
C LYS A 140 -3.59 28.89 -3.85
N ILE A 141 -2.49 28.53 -3.19
CA ILE A 141 -2.32 28.69 -1.74
C ILE A 141 -1.23 29.75 -1.54
N PRO A 142 -1.56 30.93 -1.01
CA PRO A 142 -0.55 31.94 -0.71
C PRO A 142 0.50 31.40 0.25
N ASN A 143 1.78 31.72 0.02
CA ASN A 143 2.87 31.22 0.87
C ASN A 143 2.71 31.65 2.34
N ASP A 144 2.13 32.83 2.59
CA ASP A 144 1.85 33.32 3.96
C ASP A 144 0.80 32.47 4.70
N ASN A 145 0.04 31.64 3.98
CA ASN A 145 -0.91 30.69 4.54
C ASN A 145 -0.28 29.30 4.80
N ILE A 146 1.02 29.13 4.51
CA ILE A 146 1.75 27.88 4.69
C ILE A 146 2.82 28.08 5.77
N GLU A 147 2.56 27.56 6.97
CA GLU A 147 3.54 27.58 8.05
C GLU A 147 4.34 26.27 8.09
N LEU A 148 5.60 26.32 7.70
CA LEU A 148 6.53 25.19 7.76
C LEU A 148 7.22 25.09 9.12
N ASN A 149 7.69 23.90 9.48
CA ASN A 149 8.30 23.60 10.78
C ASN A 149 7.34 23.80 11.98
N SER A 150 6.04 23.67 11.71
CA SER A 150 4.96 23.72 12.69
C SER A 150 4.35 22.34 12.85
N MET A 151 4.70 21.63 13.92
CA MET A 151 4.13 20.32 14.21
C MET A 151 2.84 20.48 15.00
N VAL A 152 1.71 20.03 14.46
CA VAL A 152 0.46 19.95 15.21
C VAL A 152 0.60 18.96 16.35
N LYS A 153 0.36 19.42 17.57
CA LYS A 153 0.43 18.63 18.80
C LYS A 153 -0.96 18.18 19.24
N ARG A 154 -1.93 19.10 19.24
CA ARG A 154 -3.31 18.85 19.69
C ARG A 154 -4.32 19.63 18.85
N ILE A 155 -5.48 19.03 18.67
CA ILE A 155 -6.66 19.57 18.01
C ILE A 155 -7.82 19.41 19.00
N CYS A 156 -8.31 20.54 19.53
CA CYS A 156 -9.32 20.59 20.57
C CYS A 156 -10.61 21.20 20.03
N MET A 157 -11.73 20.49 20.20
CA MET A 157 -13.07 20.93 19.82
C MET A 157 -14.03 20.57 20.95
N TYR A 158 -14.37 21.55 21.80
CA TYR A 158 -15.29 21.34 22.92
C TYR A 158 -16.75 21.62 22.49
N GLU A 159 -17.72 20.96 23.13
CA GLU A 159 -19.14 21.06 22.74
C GLU A 159 -19.71 22.50 22.80
N ASP A 160 -19.15 23.33 23.69
CA ASP A 160 -19.55 24.73 23.85
C ASP A 160 -18.76 25.71 22.96
N ASP A 161 -17.72 25.23 22.27
CA ASP A 161 -16.86 26.07 21.45
C ASP A 161 -17.38 26.18 20.01
N GLN A 162 -17.48 27.42 19.51
CA GLN A 162 -17.79 27.70 18.10
C GLN A 162 -16.58 27.51 17.17
N TYR A 163 -15.43 27.13 17.72
CA TYR A 163 -14.17 27.04 17.01
C TYR A 163 -13.36 25.82 17.45
N VAL A 164 -12.47 25.38 16.58
CA VAL A 164 -11.47 24.36 16.84
C VAL A 164 -10.16 25.07 17.20
N SER A 165 -9.56 24.67 18.33
CA SER A 165 -8.25 25.13 18.78
C SER A 165 -7.16 24.15 18.32
N ILE A 166 -6.11 24.65 17.69
CA ILE A 166 -4.99 23.85 17.17
C ILE A 166 -3.72 24.31 17.86
N GLU A 167 -3.15 23.44 18.68
CA GLU A 167 -1.86 23.67 19.31
C GLU A 167 -0.74 23.12 18.45
N ILE A 168 0.27 23.95 18.19
CA ILE A 168 1.44 23.59 17.42
C ILE A 168 2.72 23.78 18.24
N ILE A 169 3.74 23.00 17.89
CA ILE A 169 5.13 23.16 18.33
C ILE A 169 5.94 23.68 17.14
N GLY A 170 6.44 24.91 17.25
CA GLY A 170 7.29 25.52 16.23
C GLY A 170 8.75 25.03 16.29
N LYS A 171 9.57 25.46 15.33
CA LYS A 171 10.99 25.08 15.18
C LYS A 171 11.82 25.26 16.46
N ASN A 172 11.54 26.30 17.24
CA ASN A 172 12.26 26.62 18.48
C ASN A 172 11.61 26.02 19.74
N LYS A 173 10.74 25.02 19.59
CA LYS A 173 9.89 24.44 20.66
C LYS A 173 8.93 25.46 21.29
N GLU A 174 8.67 26.56 20.60
CA GLU A 174 7.65 27.51 21.00
C GLU A 174 6.26 26.89 20.80
N MET A 175 5.36 27.15 21.74
CA MET A 175 3.97 26.73 21.65
C MET A 175 3.17 27.88 21.05
N LYS A 176 2.38 27.59 20.02
CA LYS A 176 1.44 28.53 19.42
C LYS A 176 0.07 27.86 19.27
N THR A 177 -0.97 28.64 19.41
CA THR A 177 -2.36 28.17 19.25
C THR A 177 -3.03 28.94 18.13
N TYR A 178 -3.70 28.19 17.25
CA TYR A 178 -4.60 28.73 16.24
C TYR A 178 -6.05 28.43 16.61
N GLN A 179 -6.95 29.28 16.13
CA GLN A 179 -8.39 29.04 16.17
C GLN A 179 -8.93 29.08 14.75
N ALA A 180 -9.82 28.15 14.44
CA ALA A 180 -10.50 28.08 13.15
C ALA A 180 -11.91 27.52 13.33
N GLU A 181 -12.84 27.90 12.46
CA GLU A 181 -14.19 27.30 12.46
C GLU A 181 -14.15 25.82 12.05
N HIS A 182 -13.19 25.44 11.20
CA HIS A 182 -13.04 24.09 10.67
C HIS A 182 -11.56 23.69 10.55
N VAL A 183 -11.29 22.38 10.70
CA VAL A 183 -9.96 21.79 10.51
C VAL A 183 -10.07 20.60 9.57
N ILE A 184 -9.20 20.56 8.56
CA ILE A 184 -9.01 19.41 7.68
C ILE A 184 -7.69 18.73 8.06
N CYS A 185 -7.77 17.47 8.48
CA CYS A 185 -6.59 16.67 8.81
C CYS A 185 -6.19 15.78 7.63
N THR A 186 -5.03 16.03 7.04
CA THR A 186 -4.46 15.24 5.94
C THR A 186 -3.18 14.49 6.36
N GLN A 187 -3.07 14.17 7.65
CA GLN A 187 -1.92 13.48 8.20
C GLN A 187 -1.85 12.04 7.68
N SER A 188 -0.65 11.52 7.43
CA SER A 188 -0.49 10.14 6.95
C SER A 188 -1.05 9.15 7.99
N VAL A 189 -1.57 8.01 7.51
CA VAL A 189 -2.15 7.00 8.42
C VAL A 189 -1.12 6.50 9.44
N GLY A 190 0.15 6.37 9.04
CA GLY A 190 1.24 5.98 9.95
C GLY A 190 1.47 6.99 11.07
N CYS A 191 1.33 8.29 10.79
CA CYS A 191 1.44 9.32 11.81
C CYS A 191 0.19 9.31 12.71
N LEU A 192 -1.02 9.16 12.15
CA LEU A 192 -2.25 9.01 12.93
C LEU A 192 -2.21 7.82 13.88
N LYS A 193 -1.73 6.64 13.44
CA LYS A 193 -1.54 5.46 14.31
C LYS A 193 -0.69 5.77 15.55
N LYS A 194 0.28 6.68 15.42
CA LYS A 194 1.17 7.06 16.52
C LYS A 194 0.59 8.17 17.40
N THR A 195 -0.22 9.06 16.85
CA THR A 195 -0.60 10.32 17.52
C THR A 195 -2.07 10.42 17.88
N MET A 196 -2.97 9.63 17.29
CA MET A 196 -4.42 9.85 17.36
C MET A 196 -4.99 9.83 18.78
N HIS A 197 -4.39 9.08 19.71
CA HIS A 197 -4.87 9.00 21.09
C HIS A 197 -4.58 10.28 21.90
N ASP A 198 -3.55 11.03 21.53
CA ASP A 198 -3.12 12.25 22.22
C ASP A 198 -3.45 13.53 21.45
N MET A 199 -3.60 13.42 20.12
CA MET A 199 -3.74 14.58 19.22
C MET A 199 -5.17 15.14 19.20
N PHE A 200 -6.20 14.34 19.48
CA PHE A 200 -7.59 14.78 19.38
C PHE A 200 -8.26 14.90 20.74
N VAL A 201 -8.91 16.04 21.00
CA VAL A 201 -9.71 16.29 22.20
C VAL A 201 -11.07 16.87 21.77
N PRO A 202 -12.19 16.16 21.94
CA PRO A 202 -12.30 14.80 22.47
C PRO A 202 -11.60 13.76 21.56
N PRO A 203 -11.28 12.57 22.09
CA PRO A 203 -10.74 11.48 21.29
C PRO A 203 -11.64 11.17 20.09
N LEU A 204 -11.04 10.69 18.99
CA LEU A 204 -11.81 10.22 17.84
C LEU A 204 -12.82 9.13 18.28
N PRO A 205 -13.99 9.03 17.64
CA PRO A 205 -14.90 7.90 17.86
C PRO A 205 -14.18 6.55 17.71
N TYR A 206 -14.55 5.58 18.54
CA TYR A 206 -13.92 4.26 18.58
C TYR A 206 -13.86 3.59 17.19
N SER A 207 -14.91 3.71 16.38
CA SER A 207 -14.94 3.18 15.02
C SER A 207 -13.84 3.76 14.13
N LYS A 208 -13.53 5.06 14.25
CA LYS A 208 -12.43 5.70 13.50
C LYS A 208 -11.06 5.25 14.01
N GLN A 209 -10.90 5.11 15.33
CA GLN A 209 -9.66 4.59 15.91
C GLN A 209 -9.38 3.18 15.39
N LEU A 210 -10.39 2.29 15.45
CA LEU A 210 -10.28 0.93 14.96
C LEU A 210 -9.97 0.87 13.46
N CYS A 211 -10.57 1.74 12.64
CA CYS A 211 -10.22 1.84 11.21
C CYS A 211 -8.76 2.24 11.01
N ILE A 212 -8.27 3.26 11.73
CA ILE A 212 -6.87 3.71 11.64
C ILE A 212 -5.91 2.59 12.08
N GLU A 213 -6.24 1.85 13.13
CA GLU A 213 -5.45 0.72 13.62
C GLU A 213 -5.40 -0.45 12.63
N LYS A 214 -6.53 -0.76 11.99
CA LYS A 214 -6.63 -1.89 11.04
C LYS A 214 -6.06 -1.61 9.65
N LEU A 215 -5.96 -0.34 9.23
CA LEU A 215 -5.36 0.01 7.95
C LEU A 215 -3.85 -0.30 7.94
N GLY A 216 -3.37 -0.89 6.84
CA GLY A 216 -1.92 -1.11 6.64
C GLY A 216 -1.15 0.19 6.46
N PHE A 217 0.12 0.21 6.89
CA PHE A 217 1.06 1.29 6.59
C PHE A 217 2.45 0.71 6.34
N GLY A 218 2.65 0.21 5.12
CA GLY A 218 3.93 -0.36 4.68
C GLY A 218 4.93 0.68 4.19
N THR A 219 6.13 0.23 3.83
CA THR A 219 7.21 1.07 3.33
C THR A 219 7.86 0.42 2.11
N ILE A 220 8.10 1.22 1.07
CA ILE A 220 8.96 0.88 -0.07
C ILE A 220 10.01 2.00 -0.16
N ASN A 221 11.29 1.65 -0.11
CA ASN A 221 12.38 2.61 -0.25
C ASN A 221 12.89 2.65 -1.70
N LYS A 222 13.58 3.75 -2.03
CA LYS A 222 14.21 4.01 -3.33
C LYS A 222 15.70 4.21 -3.17
#